data_AF-W0A7Q3-F1
#
_entry.id   AF-W0A7Q3-F1
#
_cell.length_a   1.000
_cell.length_b   1.000
_cell.length_c   1.000
_cell.angle_alpha   90.00
_cell.angle_beta   90.00
_cell.angle_gamma   90.00
#
_symmetry.space_group_name_H-M   'P 1'
#
loop_
_entity.id
_entity.type
_entity.pdbx_description
1 polymer ?
#
loop_
_entity_poly.entity_id
_entity_poly.type
_entity_poly.pdbx_seq_one_letter_code
_entity_poly.pdbx_strand_id
1 'polypeptide(L)'
;MLDRRSILVAPIALAPWPIAARVAPLDHPCAVPPVALVPWQPPMVVSFGDGRARLRFIAANHGADPKDATHGLVRRELARGAPLVIVEGVPSALGPNPARVIADGEHRLRDGRIAEPLYASVLAARRGLSFMGGDLATPDLIAHSRRAGFADADILGAHVLRRLAGERDASPAALVERTRRFLPDVDASFDFGAWFRRAYDGPYSPAAARGLGTACGTDLAARIVRVETDARNAHLRQLIMRHLDRAEELLVVFGANHLLALYPALKGRLPEVGVEREAA
;
A
#
# COMPACT_ATOMS: atom_id res chain seq x y z
N MET A 1 40.51 -7.40 21.66
CA MET A 1 40.56 -6.97 20.25
C MET A 1 39.54 -7.79 19.48
N LEU A 2 38.38 -7.20 19.12
CA LEU A 2 37.36 -7.86 18.31
C LEU A 2 37.26 -7.13 16.98
N ASP A 3 37.57 -7.87 15.91
CA ASP A 3 37.62 -7.41 14.52
C ASP A 3 36.20 -7.05 14.03
N ARG A 4 35.93 -5.75 13.89
CA ARG A 4 34.70 -5.21 13.31
C ARG A 4 34.86 -5.17 11.79
N ARG A 5 34.56 -6.29 11.12
CA ARG A 5 34.41 -6.30 9.66
C ARG A 5 33.09 -5.64 9.28
N SER A 6 33.17 -4.40 8.80
CA SER A 6 32.09 -3.66 8.17
C SER A 6 31.60 -4.41 6.93
N ILE A 7 30.39 -4.98 6.99
CA ILE A 7 29.70 -5.51 5.82
C ILE A 7 29.14 -4.32 5.05
N LEU A 8 29.86 -3.89 4.02
CA LEU A 8 29.36 -2.96 3.00
C LEU A 8 28.27 -3.68 2.19
N VAL A 9 27.01 -3.37 2.48
CA VAL A 9 25.88 -3.75 1.63
C VAL A 9 25.91 -2.83 0.41
N ALA A 10 26.35 -3.34 -0.73
CA ALA A 10 26.29 -2.60 -1.98
C ALA A 10 24.83 -2.28 -2.35
N PRO A 11 24.53 -1.07 -2.85
CA PRO A 11 23.20 -0.77 -3.36
C PRO A 11 22.91 -1.68 -4.56
N ILE A 12 21.80 -2.41 -4.50
CA ILE A 12 21.30 -3.20 -5.63
C ILE A 12 20.85 -2.19 -6.70
N ALA A 13 21.73 -1.93 -7.66
CA ALA A 13 21.37 -1.20 -8.87
C ALA A 13 20.35 -2.04 -9.66
N LEU A 14 19.14 -1.52 -9.82
CA LEU A 14 18.12 -2.13 -10.67
C LEU A 14 18.59 -2.06 -12.13
N ALA A 15 19.07 -3.19 -12.67
CA ALA A 15 19.39 -3.28 -14.09
C ALA A 15 18.11 -3.07 -14.94
N PRO A 16 18.20 -2.36 -16.08
CA PRO A 16 17.08 -2.19 -16.99
C PRO A 16 16.67 -3.54 -17.58
N TRP A 17 15.37 -3.86 -17.47
CA TRP A 17 14.78 -5.11 -17.92
C TRP A 17 14.80 -5.26 -19.45
N PRO A 18 15.01 -6.48 -19.99
CA PRO A 18 14.87 -6.74 -21.42
C PRO A 18 13.38 -6.66 -21.80
N ILE A 19 13.09 -5.76 -22.74
CA ILE A 19 11.91 -5.63 -23.60
C ILE A 19 10.65 -6.37 -23.12
N ALA A 20 9.80 -5.58 -22.48
CA ALA A 20 8.48 -5.92 -22.00
C ALA A 20 7.62 -6.62 -23.08
N ALA A 21 7.09 -7.81 -22.76
CA ALA A 21 5.74 -8.13 -23.18
C ALA A 21 4.88 -6.91 -22.81
N ARG A 22 4.06 -6.40 -23.74
CA ARG A 22 3.23 -5.20 -23.51
C ARG A 22 2.31 -5.44 -22.29
N VAL A 23 2.79 -5.08 -21.10
CA VAL A 23 1.98 -5.11 -19.89
C VAL A 23 0.90 -4.07 -20.08
N ALA A 24 -0.36 -4.47 -19.92
CA ALA A 24 -1.47 -3.55 -20.04
C ALA A 24 -1.25 -2.32 -19.15
N PRO A 25 -1.76 -1.13 -19.55
CA PRO A 25 -1.71 0.04 -18.71
C PRO A 25 -2.39 -0.23 -17.36
N LEU A 26 -1.99 0.53 -16.34
CA LEU A 26 -2.73 0.55 -15.09
C LEU A 26 -4.05 1.28 -15.31
N ASP A 27 -5.11 0.77 -14.70
CA ASP A 27 -6.37 1.48 -14.61
C ASP A 27 -6.35 2.51 -13.47
N HIS A 28 -7.35 3.39 -13.50
CA HIS A 28 -7.58 4.33 -12.43
C HIS A 28 -7.95 3.58 -11.12
N PRO A 29 -7.41 3.95 -9.93
CA PRO A 29 -7.74 3.28 -8.67
C PRO A 29 -9.21 3.40 -8.25
N CYS A 30 -9.96 4.28 -8.92
CA CYS A 30 -11.40 4.48 -8.76
C CYS A 30 -12.17 4.15 -10.04
N ALA A 31 -11.59 3.29 -10.90
CA ALA A 31 -12.26 2.78 -12.09
C ALA A 31 -13.50 1.96 -11.71
N VAL A 32 -14.43 1.87 -12.66
CA VAL A 32 -15.56 0.94 -12.53
C VAL A 32 -15.00 -0.49 -12.45
N PRO A 33 -15.46 -1.31 -11.49
CA PRO A 33 -15.02 -2.69 -11.39
C PRO A 33 -15.22 -3.45 -12.71
N PRO A 34 -14.22 -4.22 -13.18
CA PRO A 34 -14.38 -5.13 -14.31
C PRO A 34 -15.57 -6.07 -14.10
N VAL A 35 -16.26 -6.45 -15.18
CA VAL A 35 -17.45 -7.34 -15.13
C VAL A 35 -17.18 -8.62 -14.32
N ALA A 36 -15.98 -9.19 -14.43
CA ALA A 36 -15.57 -10.39 -13.69
C ALA A 36 -15.55 -10.19 -12.16
N LEU A 37 -15.40 -8.95 -11.69
CA LEU A 37 -15.40 -8.61 -10.27
C LEU A 37 -16.77 -8.15 -9.77
N VAL A 38 -17.79 -8.11 -10.63
CA VAL A 38 -19.16 -7.75 -10.24
C VAL A 38 -19.88 -8.97 -9.63
N PRO A 39 -20.57 -8.83 -8.49
CA PRO A 39 -20.68 -7.62 -7.67
C PRO A 39 -19.37 -7.30 -6.94
N TRP A 40 -19.00 -6.01 -6.96
CA TRP A 40 -17.81 -5.51 -6.28
C TRP A 40 -18.08 -5.35 -4.79
N GLN A 41 -17.64 -6.33 -4.02
CA GLN A 41 -17.88 -6.44 -2.59
C GLN A 41 -16.62 -6.94 -1.87
N PRO A 42 -15.60 -6.09 -1.69
CA PRO A 42 -14.48 -6.44 -0.82
C PRO A 42 -14.97 -6.65 0.63
N PRO A 43 -14.25 -7.45 1.45
CA PRO A 43 -12.99 -8.08 1.10
C PRO A 43 -13.19 -9.33 0.22
N MET A 44 -12.27 -9.57 -0.71
CA MET A 44 -12.31 -10.73 -1.62
C MET A 44 -10.90 -11.21 -1.98
N VAL A 45 -10.79 -12.44 -2.48
CA VAL A 45 -9.56 -13.00 -3.06
C VAL A 45 -9.77 -13.17 -4.56
N VAL A 46 -8.88 -12.60 -5.36
CA VAL A 46 -8.83 -12.86 -6.80
C VAL A 46 -7.57 -13.65 -7.11
N SER A 47 -7.77 -14.79 -7.78
CA SER A 47 -6.71 -15.73 -8.13
C SER A 47 -6.40 -15.65 -9.61
N PHE A 48 -5.13 -15.47 -9.94
CA PHE A 48 -4.59 -15.56 -11.28
C PHE A 48 -3.54 -16.66 -11.31
N GLY A 49 -3.43 -17.39 -12.42
CA GLY A 49 -2.38 -18.39 -12.50
C GLY A 49 -2.45 -19.28 -13.72
N ASP A 50 -1.31 -19.88 -14.02
CA ASP A 50 -1.17 -20.93 -15.01
C ASP A 50 -0.44 -22.13 -14.38
N GLY A 51 0.02 -23.07 -15.19
CA GLY A 51 0.78 -24.23 -14.70
C GLY A 51 2.16 -23.89 -14.12
N ARG A 52 2.63 -22.64 -14.21
CA ARG A 52 3.97 -22.20 -13.79
C ARG A 52 3.94 -21.18 -12.66
N ALA A 53 3.01 -20.23 -12.68
CA ALA A 53 2.96 -19.16 -11.70
C ALA A 53 1.53 -18.97 -11.17
N ARG A 54 1.41 -18.56 -9.90
CA ARG A 54 0.12 -18.26 -9.27
C ARG A 54 0.21 -17.00 -8.45
N LEU A 55 -0.83 -16.19 -8.53
CA LEU A 55 -1.00 -14.98 -7.74
C LEU A 55 -2.38 -15.05 -7.07
N ARG A 56 -2.42 -14.88 -5.76
CA ARG A 56 -3.64 -14.59 -5.02
C ARG A 56 -3.57 -13.17 -4.51
N PHE A 57 -4.55 -12.36 -4.86
CA PHE A 57 -4.66 -10.97 -4.43
C PHE A 57 -5.82 -10.85 -3.45
N ILE A 58 -5.52 -10.59 -2.17
CA ILE A 58 -6.53 -10.21 -1.18
C ILE A 58 -6.80 -8.73 -1.36
N ALA A 59 -7.98 -8.41 -1.91
CA ALA A 59 -8.52 -7.06 -1.99
C ALA A 59 -9.17 -6.72 -0.64
N ALA A 60 -8.39 -6.10 0.23
CA ALA A 60 -8.75 -5.82 1.62
C ALA A 60 -9.78 -4.68 1.75
N ASN A 61 -10.69 -4.83 2.72
CA ASN A 61 -11.32 -3.69 3.39
C ASN A 61 -10.43 -3.34 4.58
N HIS A 62 -9.77 -2.19 4.53
CA HIS A 62 -8.88 -1.74 5.60
C HIS A 62 -9.62 -1.75 6.95
N GLY A 63 -9.13 -2.60 7.84
CA GLY A 63 -9.74 -2.86 9.14
C GLY A 63 -8.65 -3.03 10.19
N ALA A 64 -8.99 -2.81 11.46
CA ALA A 64 -8.07 -2.99 12.58
C ALA A 64 -8.49 -4.12 13.53
N ASP A 65 -9.65 -4.73 13.30
CA ASP A 65 -10.16 -5.81 14.13
C ASP A 65 -9.66 -7.15 13.58
N PRO A 66 -8.80 -7.90 14.31
CA PRO A 66 -8.29 -9.18 13.85
C PRO A 66 -9.37 -10.26 13.63
N LYS A 67 -10.63 -9.99 14.00
CA LYS A 67 -11.79 -10.86 13.79
C LYS A 67 -12.61 -10.49 12.54
N ASP A 68 -12.30 -9.39 11.86
CA ASP A 68 -13.02 -9.01 10.66
C ASP A 68 -12.78 -9.98 9.48
N ALA A 69 -13.61 -9.84 8.45
CA ALA A 69 -13.57 -10.66 7.24
C ALA A 69 -12.18 -10.61 6.55
N THR A 70 -11.61 -9.41 6.38
CA THR A 70 -10.29 -9.26 5.75
C THR A 70 -9.21 -10.09 6.48
N HIS A 71 -9.20 -10.05 7.81
CA HIS A 71 -8.29 -10.85 8.63
C HIS A 71 -8.58 -12.36 8.53
N GLY A 72 -9.86 -12.73 8.40
CA GLY A 72 -10.30 -14.08 8.06
C GLY A 72 -9.70 -14.60 6.75
N LEU A 73 -9.81 -13.83 5.67
CA LEU A 73 -9.19 -14.13 4.38
C LEU A 73 -7.67 -14.30 4.50
N VAL A 74 -6.99 -13.37 5.19
CA VAL A 74 -5.53 -13.43 5.40
C VAL A 74 -5.13 -14.73 6.11
N ARG A 75 -5.81 -15.11 7.21
CA ARG A 75 -5.53 -16.37 7.91
C ARG A 75 -5.67 -17.58 7.00
N ARG A 76 -6.77 -17.63 6.23
CA ARG A 76 -7.09 -18.75 5.35
C ARG A 76 -6.08 -18.87 4.22
N GLU A 77 -5.77 -17.78 3.53
CA GLU A 77 -4.85 -17.83 2.38
C GLU A 77 -3.41 -18.14 2.80
N LEU A 78 -2.96 -17.65 3.96
CA LEU A 78 -1.65 -18.05 4.51
C LEU A 78 -1.62 -19.52 4.97
N ALA A 79 -2.75 -20.07 5.43
CA ALA A 79 -2.83 -21.50 5.78
C ALA A 79 -2.73 -22.41 4.56
N ARG A 80 -3.13 -21.94 3.37
CA ARG A 80 -2.89 -22.63 2.09
C ARG A 80 -1.41 -22.63 1.65
N GLY A 81 -0.57 -21.85 2.33
CA GLY A 81 0.85 -21.65 2.01
C GLY A 81 1.07 -20.66 0.88
N ALA A 82 2.16 -19.90 0.92
CA ALA A 82 2.64 -19.07 -0.18
C ALA A 82 4.15 -18.85 0.01
N PRO A 83 4.99 -19.11 -1.01
CA PRO A 83 6.44 -18.83 -0.96
C PRO A 83 6.77 -17.39 -0.56
N LEU A 84 6.00 -16.42 -1.06
CA LEU A 84 6.19 -15.01 -0.76
C LEU A 84 4.86 -14.27 -0.56
N VAL A 85 4.82 -13.45 0.49
CA VAL A 85 3.72 -12.54 0.81
C VAL A 85 4.17 -11.09 0.60
N ILE A 86 3.43 -10.32 -0.18
CA ILE A 86 3.68 -8.88 -0.41
C ILE A 86 2.57 -8.08 0.28
N VAL A 87 2.94 -7.16 1.18
CA VAL A 87 1.98 -6.44 2.03
C VAL A 87 1.99 -4.92 1.81
N GLU A 88 0.83 -4.30 1.91
CA GLU A 88 0.69 -2.84 1.90
C GLU A 88 1.26 -2.18 3.17
N GLY A 89 1.60 -0.90 3.09
CA GLY A 89 2.00 -0.08 4.23
C GLY A 89 3.45 -0.28 4.68
N VAL A 90 4.14 -1.26 4.11
CA VAL A 90 5.55 -1.56 4.38
C VAL A 90 6.38 -1.23 3.13
N PRO A 91 7.42 -0.38 3.22
CA PRO A 91 8.29 -0.14 2.09
C PRO A 91 9.07 -1.39 1.69
N SER A 92 9.05 -1.72 0.40
CA SER A 92 9.81 -2.84 -0.18
C SER A 92 11.32 -2.73 0.03
N ALA A 93 11.85 -1.51 0.17
CA ALA A 93 13.27 -1.24 0.45
C ALA A 93 13.75 -1.80 1.79
N LEU A 94 12.84 -2.23 2.68
CA LEU A 94 13.22 -2.89 3.94
C LEU A 94 13.63 -4.35 3.76
N GLY A 95 13.51 -4.88 2.55
CA GLY A 95 13.86 -6.26 2.23
C GLY A 95 12.87 -7.28 2.80
N PRO A 96 13.24 -8.56 2.77
CA PRO A 96 12.42 -9.64 3.30
C PRO A 96 12.44 -9.65 4.83
N ASN A 97 11.30 -10.01 5.42
CA ASN A 97 11.10 -10.24 6.86
C ASN A 97 11.67 -9.14 7.78
N PRO A 98 11.35 -7.85 7.58
CA PRO A 98 11.93 -6.77 8.36
C PRO A 98 11.56 -6.87 9.84
N ALA A 99 12.55 -7.15 10.70
CA ALA A 99 12.36 -7.44 12.12
C ALA A 99 11.54 -6.37 12.88
N ARG A 100 11.75 -5.09 12.55
CA ARG A 100 11.00 -3.99 13.17
C ARG A 100 9.50 -4.00 12.85
N VAL A 101 9.13 -4.47 11.66
CA VAL A 101 7.72 -4.59 11.23
C VAL A 101 7.07 -5.76 11.95
N ILE A 102 7.80 -6.87 12.08
CA ILE A 102 7.33 -8.03 12.85
C ILE A 102 7.10 -7.62 14.31
N ALA A 103 8.06 -6.91 14.93
CA ALA A 103 7.94 -6.47 16.31
C ALA A 103 6.77 -5.50 16.54
N ASP A 104 6.56 -4.51 15.66
CA ASP A 104 5.42 -3.60 15.73
C ASP A 104 4.09 -4.34 15.55
N GLY A 105 4.02 -5.26 14.57
CA GLY A 105 2.84 -6.09 14.36
C GLY A 105 2.52 -6.99 15.55
N GLU A 106 3.53 -7.65 16.14
CA GLU A 106 3.36 -8.46 17.34
C GLU A 106 2.83 -7.64 18.52
N HIS A 107 3.30 -6.41 18.68
CA HIS A 107 2.79 -5.50 19.70
C HIS A 107 1.31 -5.15 19.47
N ARG A 108 0.97 -4.70 18.26
CA ARG A 108 -0.40 -4.31 17.90
C ARG A 108 -1.40 -5.46 17.96
N LEU A 109 -0.95 -6.67 17.61
CA LEU A 109 -1.76 -7.87 17.71
C LEU A 109 -2.09 -8.19 19.17
N ARG A 110 -1.14 -8.02 20.11
CA ARG A 110 -1.41 -8.19 21.56
C ARG A 110 -2.42 -7.16 22.08
N ASP A 111 -2.37 -5.94 21.54
CA ASP A 111 -3.30 -4.87 21.88
C ASP A 111 -4.70 -5.05 21.25
N GLY A 112 -4.90 -6.13 20.48
CA GLY A 112 -6.17 -6.45 19.83
C GLY A 112 -6.55 -5.52 18.68
N ARG A 113 -5.61 -4.68 18.20
CA ARG A 113 -5.85 -3.69 17.13
C ARG A 113 -4.69 -3.68 16.15
N ILE A 114 -4.86 -4.32 15.00
CA ILE A 114 -3.81 -4.48 13.99
C ILE A 114 -4.40 -4.33 12.59
N ALA A 115 -3.73 -3.56 11.72
CA ALA A 115 -4.12 -3.45 10.32
C ALA A 115 -3.84 -4.77 9.57
N GLU A 116 -4.68 -5.12 8.60
CA GLU A 116 -4.60 -6.41 7.91
C GLU A 116 -3.24 -6.72 7.24
N PRO A 117 -2.48 -5.77 6.64
CA PRO A 117 -1.23 -6.10 5.96
C PRO A 117 -0.13 -6.38 6.99
N LEU A 118 -0.19 -5.70 8.14
CA LEU A 118 0.70 -5.94 9.26
C LEU A 118 0.37 -7.27 9.95
N TYR A 119 -0.91 -7.61 10.05
CA TYR A 119 -1.35 -8.92 10.51
C TYR A 119 -0.85 -10.05 9.60
N ALA A 120 -0.95 -9.87 8.28
CA ALA A 120 -0.39 -10.81 7.31
C ALA A 120 1.12 -11.01 7.50
N SER A 121 1.85 -9.93 7.76
CA SER A 121 3.30 -9.97 8.05
C SER A 121 3.64 -10.83 9.26
N VAL A 122 2.93 -10.61 10.38
CA VAL A 122 3.10 -11.38 11.63
C VAL A 122 2.77 -12.86 11.40
N LEU A 123 1.65 -13.15 10.74
CA LEU A 123 1.22 -14.51 10.49
C LEU A 123 2.13 -15.27 9.52
N ALA A 124 2.68 -14.59 8.51
CA ALA A 124 3.67 -15.15 7.61
C ALA A 124 4.95 -15.51 8.38
N ALA A 125 5.48 -14.57 9.17
CA ALA A 125 6.68 -14.77 9.98
C ALA A 125 6.52 -15.95 10.97
N ARG A 126 5.39 -16.03 11.69
CA ARG A 126 5.09 -17.15 12.62
C ARG A 126 5.02 -18.52 11.93
N ARG A 127 4.71 -18.55 10.64
CA ARG A 127 4.65 -19.77 9.82
C ARG A 127 5.97 -20.09 9.11
N GLY A 128 7.01 -19.28 9.31
CA GLY A 128 8.27 -19.41 8.58
C GLY A 128 8.15 -19.07 7.08
N LEU A 129 7.08 -18.36 6.67
CA LEU A 129 6.92 -17.88 5.30
C LEU A 129 7.69 -16.57 5.11
N SER A 130 8.17 -16.33 3.89
CA SER A 130 8.78 -15.05 3.55
C SER A 130 7.70 -14.00 3.28
N PHE A 131 7.90 -12.79 3.81
CA PHE A 131 7.12 -11.63 3.42
C PHE A 131 8.02 -10.43 3.12
N MET A 132 7.52 -9.49 2.34
CA MET A 132 8.16 -8.20 2.10
C MET A 132 7.13 -7.09 1.94
N GLY A 133 7.57 -5.85 2.09
CA GLY A 133 6.76 -4.69 1.77
C GLY A 133 6.51 -4.55 0.26
N GLY A 134 5.31 -4.11 -0.11
CA GLY A 134 4.94 -3.82 -1.49
C GLY A 134 4.93 -2.33 -1.83
N ASP A 135 5.19 -1.45 -0.87
CA ASP A 135 5.09 0.00 -1.05
C ASP A 135 6.44 0.70 -1.33
N LEU A 136 6.33 1.94 -1.80
CA LEU A 136 7.41 2.93 -1.83
C LEU A 136 7.61 3.54 -0.43
N ALA A 137 8.83 4.03 -0.15
CA ALA A 137 9.06 4.79 1.07
C ALA A 137 8.43 6.19 0.96
N THR A 138 8.09 6.81 2.11
CA THR A 138 7.51 8.16 2.13
C THR A 138 8.34 9.21 1.37
N PRO A 139 9.68 9.25 1.48
CA PRO A 139 10.49 10.18 0.66
C PRO A 139 10.31 9.99 -0.85
N ASP A 140 10.14 8.74 -1.32
CA ASP A 140 9.95 8.45 -2.74
C ASP A 140 8.59 8.97 -3.23
N LEU A 141 7.53 8.77 -2.43
CA LEU A 141 6.19 9.29 -2.73
C LEU A 141 6.20 10.82 -2.81
N ILE A 142 6.85 11.48 -1.86
CA ILE A 142 7.05 12.95 -1.88
C ILE A 142 7.80 13.37 -3.14
N ALA A 143 8.85 12.64 -3.54
CA ALA A 143 9.59 12.95 -4.76
C ALA A 143 8.71 12.81 -6.02
N HIS A 144 7.76 11.86 -6.06
CA HIS A 144 6.76 11.79 -7.14
C HIS A 144 5.85 13.01 -7.16
N SER A 145 5.33 13.43 -6.00
CA SER A 145 4.47 14.61 -5.89
C SER A 145 5.21 15.90 -6.30
N ARG A 146 6.48 16.08 -5.89
CA ARG A 146 7.33 17.20 -6.33
C ARG A 146 7.55 17.21 -7.83
N ARG A 147 7.87 16.06 -8.44
CA ARG A 147 8.03 15.92 -9.90
C ARG A 147 6.74 16.25 -10.67
N ALA A 148 5.58 16.07 -10.05
CA ALA A 148 4.29 16.47 -10.61
C ALA A 148 3.98 17.98 -10.44
N GLY A 149 4.89 18.76 -9.85
CA GLY A 149 4.78 20.21 -9.72
C GLY A 149 4.02 20.69 -8.48
N PHE A 150 3.76 19.82 -7.50
CA PHE A 150 3.11 20.23 -6.25
C PHE A 150 4.11 20.89 -5.30
N ALA A 151 3.66 21.95 -4.61
CA ALA A 151 4.43 22.62 -3.58
C ALA A 151 4.50 21.77 -2.31
N ASP A 152 5.63 21.85 -1.59
CA ASP A 152 5.86 21.04 -0.38
C ASP A 152 4.83 21.26 0.72
N ALA A 153 4.33 22.49 0.89
CA ALA A 153 3.27 22.80 1.84
C ALA A 153 1.96 22.07 1.50
N ASP A 154 1.65 21.91 0.20
CA ASP A 154 0.45 21.19 -0.24
C ASP A 154 0.63 19.68 -0.12
N ILE A 155 1.85 19.17 -0.37
CA ILE A 155 2.19 17.77 -0.12
C ILE A 155 2.05 17.46 1.38
N LEU A 156 2.58 18.32 2.26
CA LEU A 156 2.44 18.17 3.71
C LEU A 156 0.97 18.13 4.12
N GLY A 157 0.18 19.11 3.67
CA GLY A 157 -1.24 19.18 3.97
C GLY A 157 -2.01 17.95 3.48
N ALA A 158 -1.77 17.48 2.26
CA ALA A 158 -2.40 16.28 1.72
C ALA A 158 -2.05 15.02 2.51
N HIS A 159 -0.78 14.85 2.94
CA HIS A 159 -0.36 13.73 3.79
C HIS A 159 -1.03 13.75 5.15
N VAL A 160 -1.13 14.92 5.78
CA VAL A 160 -1.82 15.09 7.07
C VAL A 160 -3.30 14.74 6.92
N LEU A 161 -3.97 15.28 5.88
CA LEU A 161 -5.38 15.02 5.62
C LEU A 161 -5.67 13.54 5.37
N ARG A 162 -4.84 12.87 4.55
CA ARG A 162 -4.93 11.42 4.29
C ARG A 162 -4.78 10.59 5.56
N ARG A 163 -3.84 10.97 6.45
CA ARG A 163 -3.64 10.26 7.72
C ARG A 163 -4.78 10.46 8.69
N LEU A 164 -5.36 11.65 8.78
CA LEU A 164 -6.52 11.92 9.64
C LEU A 164 -7.73 11.03 9.29
N ALA A 165 -7.87 10.61 8.02
CA ALA A 165 -8.91 9.67 7.62
C ALA A 165 -8.74 8.27 8.23
N GLY A 166 -7.50 7.85 8.53
CA GLY A 166 -7.17 6.54 9.10
C GLY A 166 -6.77 6.54 10.58
N GLU A 167 -6.18 7.64 11.07
CA GLU A 167 -5.72 7.85 12.45
C GLU A 167 -6.70 8.78 13.19
N ARG A 168 -7.91 8.29 13.50
CA ARG A 168 -9.03 9.12 14.03
C ARG A 168 -8.70 9.92 15.30
N ASP A 169 -7.77 9.41 16.12
CA ASP A 169 -7.40 10.03 17.40
C ASP A 169 -6.15 10.94 17.28
N ALA A 170 -5.54 11.03 16.09
CA ALA A 170 -4.37 11.87 15.89
C ALA A 170 -4.76 13.35 15.71
N SER A 171 -4.03 14.24 16.39
CA SER A 171 -4.19 15.68 16.14
C SER A 171 -3.47 16.09 14.84
N PRO A 172 -4.00 17.06 14.07
CA PRO A 172 -3.32 17.57 12.89
C PRO A 172 -1.90 18.05 13.17
N ALA A 173 -1.67 18.72 14.31
CA ALA A 173 -0.34 19.20 14.70
C ALA A 173 0.68 18.06 14.90
N ALA A 174 0.26 16.95 15.54
CA ALA A 174 1.14 15.80 15.71
C ALA A 174 1.49 15.13 14.37
N LEU A 175 0.54 15.11 13.42
CA LEU A 175 0.76 14.59 12.07
C LEU A 175 1.65 15.51 11.22
N VAL A 176 1.49 16.83 11.36
CA VAL A 176 2.38 17.83 10.75
C VAL A 176 3.81 17.58 11.21
N GLU A 177 4.05 17.50 12.51
CA GLU A 177 5.40 17.31 13.05
C GLU A 177 6.04 16.01 12.55
N ARG A 178 5.28 14.92 12.56
CA ARG A 178 5.74 13.61 12.08
C ARG A 178 6.07 13.61 10.59
N THR A 179 5.31 14.35 9.78
CA THR A 179 5.42 14.34 8.32
C THR A 179 6.47 15.34 7.83
N ARG A 180 6.61 16.49 8.51
CA ARG A 180 7.55 17.57 8.17
C ARG A 180 9.01 17.10 8.11
N ARG A 181 9.39 16.06 8.85
CA ARG A 181 10.74 15.45 8.74
C ARG A 181 11.13 15.00 7.33
N PHE A 182 10.15 14.80 6.43
CA PHE A 182 10.38 14.43 5.04
C PHE A 182 10.29 15.62 4.07
N LEU A 183 9.90 16.79 4.57
CA LEU A 183 9.69 18.04 3.84
C LEU A 183 10.39 19.18 4.62
N PRO A 184 11.73 19.13 4.73
CA PRO A 184 12.48 20.03 5.62
C PRO A 184 12.39 21.51 5.22
N ASP A 185 12.04 21.78 3.96
CA ASP A 185 11.91 23.15 3.42
C ASP A 185 10.57 23.80 3.77
N VAL A 186 9.63 23.06 4.38
CA VAL A 186 8.36 23.62 4.84
C VAL A 186 8.58 24.38 6.15
N ASP A 187 8.15 25.64 6.15
CA ASP A 187 8.26 26.54 7.30
C ASP A 187 7.71 25.90 8.58
N ALA A 188 8.42 26.07 9.70
CA ALA A 188 8.00 25.58 11.01
C ALA A 188 6.66 26.17 11.47
N SER A 189 6.27 27.31 10.92
CA SER A 189 4.98 27.99 11.14
C SER A 189 3.84 27.43 10.29
N PHE A 190 4.03 26.32 9.57
CA PHE A 190 2.96 25.68 8.80
C PHE A 190 1.72 25.40 9.65
N ASP A 191 0.60 26.03 9.31
CA ASP A 191 -0.69 25.85 9.94
C ASP A 191 -1.60 25.01 9.03
N PHE A 192 -1.89 23.78 9.46
CA PHE A 192 -2.77 22.88 8.72
C PHE A 192 -4.19 23.42 8.55
N GLY A 193 -4.75 24.11 9.54
CA GLY A 193 -6.08 24.71 9.45
C GLY A 193 -6.13 25.88 8.46
N ALA A 194 -5.08 26.70 8.41
CA ALA A 194 -4.92 27.76 7.41
C ALA A 194 -4.74 27.16 6.01
N TRP A 195 -3.91 26.12 5.87
CA TRP A 195 -3.77 25.37 4.63
C TRP A 195 -5.11 24.79 4.16
N PHE A 196 -5.86 24.13 5.05
CA PHE A 196 -7.15 23.52 4.73
C PHE A 196 -8.17 24.57 4.28
N ARG A 197 -8.25 25.71 4.96
CA ARG A 197 -9.13 26.83 4.57
C ARG A 197 -8.84 27.32 3.16
N ARG A 198 -7.56 27.47 2.80
CA ARG A 198 -7.16 27.87 1.46
C ARG A 198 -7.50 26.81 0.40
N ALA A 199 -7.38 25.53 0.75
CA ALA A 199 -7.57 24.44 -0.19
C ALA A 199 -9.05 24.06 -0.43
N TYR A 200 -9.94 24.33 0.54
CA TYR A 200 -11.33 23.83 0.55
C TYR A 200 -12.39 24.89 0.87
N ASP A 201 -12.03 26.19 0.87
CA ASP A 201 -12.95 27.31 1.12
C ASP A 201 -13.77 27.18 2.41
N GLY A 202 -13.18 26.63 3.46
CA GLY A 202 -13.87 26.43 4.75
C GLY A 202 -12.95 25.97 5.88
N PRO A 203 -13.34 26.17 7.15
CA PRO A 203 -12.53 25.75 8.29
C PRO A 203 -12.39 24.23 8.34
N TYR A 204 -11.24 23.74 8.79
CA TYR A 204 -11.07 22.33 9.08
C TYR A 204 -12.04 21.88 10.18
N SER A 205 -12.72 20.76 9.93
CA SER A 205 -13.38 19.95 10.94
C SER A 205 -13.31 18.48 10.53
N PRO A 206 -13.40 17.53 11.48
CA PRO A 206 -13.47 16.11 11.13
C PRO A 206 -14.64 15.76 10.20
N ALA A 207 -15.75 16.50 10.31
CA ALA A 207 -16.89 16.33 9.42
C ALA A 207 -16.58 16.84 8.00
N ALA A 208 -15.99 18.03 7.86
CA ALA A 208 -15.60 18.60 6.56
C ALA A 208 -14.48 17.79 5.87
N ALA A 209 -13.59 17.17 6.65
CA ALA A 209 -12.52 16.33 6.13
C ALA A 209 -12.99 14.94 5.67
N ARG A 210 -14.24 14.55 5.97
CA ARG A 210 -14.76 13.21 5.67
C ARG A 210 -14.79 12.98 4.15
N GLY A 211 -14.14 11.91 3.70
CA GLY A 211 -14.07 11.54 2.29
C GLY A 211 -13.00 12.28 1.47
N LEU A 212 -12.35 13.30 2.07
CA LEU A 212 -11.18 13.94 1.49
C LEU A 212 -9.91 13.10 1.71
N GLY A 213 -8.82 13.47 1.03
CA GLY A 213 -7.54 12.77 1.15
C GLY A 213 -7.53 11.38 0.49
N THR A 214 -8.46 11.13 -0.44
CA THR A 214 -8.52 9.91 -1.27
C THR A 214 -8.11 10.23 -2.70
N ALA A 215 -7.64 9.25 -3.47
CA ALA A 215 -7.27 9.44 -4.87
C ALA A 215 -8.47 9.73 -5.81
N CYS A 216 -9.70 9.54 -5.33
CA CYS A 216 -10.92 9.56 -6.14
C CYS A 216 -11.55 10.95 -6.29
N GLY A 217 -11.14 11.93 -5.48
CA GLY A 217 -11.60 13.30 -5.59
C GLY A 217 -10.97 14.07 -6.76
N THR A 218 -11.41 15.32 -6.94
CA THR A 218 -10.85 16.29 -7.88
C THR A 218 -10.11 17.43 -7.19
N ASP A 219 -10.17 17.51 -5.86
CA ASP A 219 -9.52 18.53 -5.04
C ASP A 219 -7.99 18.41 -5.03
N LEU A 220 -7.34 19.42 -4.45
CA LEU A 220 -5.88 19.51 -4.39
C LEU A 220 -5.24 18.27 -3.73
N ALA A 221 -5.74 17.84 -2.57
CA ALA A 221 -5.20 16.65 -1.91
C ALA A 221 -5.48 15.39 -2.73
N ALA A 222 -6.66 15.26 -3.33
CA ALA A 222 -6.97 14.11 -4.17
C ALA A 222 -6.03 13.98 -5.38
N ARG A 223 -5.65 15.10 -6.01
CA ARG A 223 -4.67 15.11 -7.10
C ARG A 223 -3.28 14.66 -6.64
N ILE A 224 -2.82 15.10 -5.46
CA ILE A 224 -1.55 14.67 -4.86
C ILE A 224 -1.60 13.18 -4.51
N VAL A 225 -2.64 12.75 -3.79
CA VAL A 225 -2.85 11.36 -3.38
C VAL A 225 -2.96 10.44 -4.60
N ARG A 226 -3.52 10.91 -5.71
CA ARG A 226 -3.56 10.17 -6.97
C ARG A 226 -2.18 9.92 -7.55
N VAL A 227 -1.35 10.96 -7.69
CA VAL A 227 0.05 10.80 -8.17
C VAL A 227 0.81 9.78 -7.33
N GLU A 228 0.64 9.82 -6.02
CA GLU A 228 1.27 8.86 -5.12
C GLU A 228 0.70 7.46 -5.27
N THR A 229 -0.61 7.33 -5.44
CA THR A 229 -1.29 6.04 -5.64
C THR A 229 -0.88 5.39 -6.95
N ASP A 230 -0.73 6.18 -8.02
CA ASP A 230 -0.24 5.72 -9.31
C ASP A 230 1.21 5.24 -9.21
N ALA A 231 2.07 5.97 -8.47
CA ALA A 231 3.44 5.55 -8.20
C ALA A 231 3.49 4.24 -7.39
N ARG A 232 2.64 4.08 -6.37
CA ARG A 232 2.52 2.83 -5.58
C ARG A 232 2.07 1.68 -6.46
N ASN A 233 1.06 1.87 -7.31
CA ASN A 233 0.57 0.85 -8.23
C ASN A 233 1.63 0.44 -9.27
N ALA A 234 2.35 1.41 -9.83
CA ALA A 234 3.44 1.13 -10.76
C ALA A 234 4.55 0.30 -10.10
N HIS A 235 4.93 0.65 -8.88
CA HIS A 235 5.93 -0.06 -8.11
C HIS A 235 5.47 -1.47 -7.72
N LEU A 236 4.26 -1.62 -7.18
CA LEU A 236 3.67 -2.91 -6.81
C LEU A 236 3.53 -3.82 -8.04
N ARG A 237 3.08 -3.29 -9.19
CA ARG A 237 3.06 -4.05 -10.45
C ARG A 237 4.43 -4.58 -10.79
N GLN A 238 5.47 -3.74 -10.75
CA GLN A 238 6.83 -4.18 -11.07
C GLN A 238 7.33 -5.26 -10.10
N LEU A 239 7.02 -5.15 -8.80
CA LEU A 239 7.34 -6.18 -7.82
C LEU A 239 6.64 -7.50 -8.18
N ILE A 240 5.33 -7.49 -8.37
CA ILE A 240 4.55 -8.69 -8.73
C ILE A 240 5.14 -9.33 -9.99
N MET A 241 5.33 -8.57 -11.06
CA MET A 241 5.85 -9.10 -12.34
C MET A 241 7.24 -9.72 -12.17
N ARG A 242 8.14 -9.07 -11.42
CA ARG A 242 9.48 -9.62 -11.13
C ARG A 242 9.45 -11.00 -10.48
N HIS A 243 8.48 -11.25 -9.61
CA HIS A 243 8.37 -12.53 -8.91
C HIS A 243 7.59 -13.57 -9.72
N LEU A 244 6.57 -13.16 -10.47
CA LEU A 244 5.88 -14.05 -11.40
C LEU A 244 6.80 -14.58 -12.51
N ASP A 245 7.75 -13.78 -12.97
CA ASP A 245 8.74 -14.20 -13.96
C ASP A 245 9.76 -15.21 -13.41
N ARG A 246 9.85 -15.33 -12.08
CA ARG A 246 10.62 -16.39 -11.39
C ARG A 246 9.78 -17.63 -11.09
N ALA A 247 8.55 -17.70 -11.61
CA ALA A 247 7.60 -18.78 -11.35
C ALA A 247 7.27 -18.96 -9.86
N GLU A 248 7.31 -17.87 -9.09
CA GLU A 248 6.95 -17.91 -7.67
C GLU A 248 5.43 -17.85 -7.52
N GLU A 249 4.90 -18.62 -6.56
CA GLU A 249 3.54 -18.41 -6.07
C GLU A 249 3.53 -17.21 -5.10
N LEU A 250 2.58 -16.29 -5.30
CA LEU A 250 2.52 -15.02 -4.59
C LEU A 250 1.18 -14.83 -3.89
N LEU A 251 1.23 -14.31 -2.67
CA LEU A 251 0.09 -13.73 -1.98
C LEU A 251 0.29 -12.22 -1.83
N VAL A 252 -0.62 -11.42 -2.36
CA VAL A 252 -0.60 -9.95 -2.21
C VAL A 252 -1.73 -9.53 -1.30
N VAL A 253 -1.44 -8.73 -0.26
CA VAL A 253 -2.42 -8.22 0.71
C VAL A 253 -2.43 -6.69 0.65
N PHE A 254 -3.39 -6.14 -0.07
CA PHE A 254 -3.51 -4.71 -0.39
C PHE A 254 -4.98 -4.28 -0.42
N GLY A 255 -5.24 -3.00 -0.20
CA GLY A 255 -6.56 -2.39 -0.30
C GLY A 255 -7.21 -2.64 -1.66
N ALA A 256 -8.53 -2.82 -1.67
CA ALA A 256 -9.28 -3.25 -2.85
C ALA A 256 -9.09 -2.36 -4.10
N ASN A 257 -8.86 -1.05 -3.93
CA ASN A 257 -8.62 -0.14 -5.05
C ASN A 257 -7.28 -0.39 -5.79
N HIS A 258 -6.29 -0.99 -5.11
CA HIS A 258 -5.06 -1.43 -5.77
C HIS A 258 -5.33 -2.60 -6.73
N LEU A 259 -6.23 -3.51 -6.37
CA LEU A 259 -6.66 -4.57 -7.28
C LEU A 259 -7.31 -3.97 -8.53
N LEU A 260 -8.22 -3.00 -8.39
CA LEU A 260 -8.88 -2.36 -9.54
C LEU A 260 -7.86 -1.78 -10.53
N ALA A 261 -6.89 -1.01 -10.02
CA ALA A 261 -5.85 -0.40 -10.86
C ALA A 261 -4.94 -1.44 -11.52
N LEU A 262 -4.64 -2.55 -10.83
CA LEU A 262 -3.73 -3.58 -11.31
C LEU A 262 -4.42 -4.64 -12.19
N TYR A 263 -5.73 -4.79 -12.10
CA TYR A 263 -6.47 -5.91 -12.68
C TYR A 263 -6.18 -6.13 -14.18
N PRO A 264 -6.18 -5.11 -15.06
CA PRO A 264 -5.87 -5.31 -16.48
C PRO A 264 -4.46 -5.85 -16.69
N ALA A 265 -3.48 -5.34 -15.93
CA ALA A 265 -2.08 -5.78 -16.01
C ALA A 265 -1.90 -7.21 -15.49
N LEU A 266 -2.60 -7.58 -14.42
CA LEU A 266 -2.57 -8.93 -13.86
C LEU A 266 -3.21 -9.94 -14.83
N LYS A 267 -4.41 -9.63 -15.33
CA LYS A 267 -5.14 -10.46 -16.30
C LYS A 267 -4.41 -10.61 -17.63
N GLY A 268 -3.71 -9.57 -18.07
CA GLY A 268 -2.86 -9.63 -19.25
C GLY A 268 -1.62 -10.51 -19.07
N ARG A 269 -1.17 -10.73 -17.83
CA ARG A 269 0.02 -11.55 -17.51
C ARG A 269 -0.31 -13.01 -17.19
N LEU A 270 -1.41 -13.26 -16.49
CA LEU A 270 -1.87 -14.57 -16.06
C LEU A 270 -3.40 -14.65 -16.23
N PRO A 271 -3.94 -15.80 -16.65
CA PRO A 271 -5.39 -15.94 -16.73
C PRO A 271 -6.00 -15.90 -15.33
N GLU A 272 -7.18 -15.32 -15.22
CA GLU A 272 -7.98 -15.37 -14.00
C GLU A 272 -8.49 -16.80 -13.79
N VAL A 273 -8.28 -17.33 -12.59
CA VAL A 273 -8.65 -18.70 -12.20
C VAL A 273 -9.88 -18.70 -11.31
N GLY A 274 -10.12 -17.63 -10.54
CA GLY A 274 -11.33 -17.52 -9.73
C GLY A 274 -11.38 -16.29 -8.84
N VAL A 275 -12.58 -16.04 -8.32
CA VAL A 275 -12.88 -14.99 -7.34
C VAL A 275 -13.58 -15.63 -6.14
N GLU A 276 -12.96 -15.56 -4.97
CA GLU A 276 -13.54 -16.04 -3.71
C GLU A 276 -13.96 -14.83 -2.86
N ARG A 277 -15.16 -14.88 -2.29
CA ARG A 277 -15.69 -13.85 -1.37
C ARG A 277 -15.95 -14.50 -0.01
N GLU A 278 -15.83 -13.72 1.06
CA GLU A 278 -16.33 -14.19 2.35
C GLU A 278 -17.86 -14.14 2.33
N ALA A 279 -18.51 -15.21 2.80
CA ALA A 279 -19.95 -15.17 3.01
C ALA A 279 -20.23 -14.12 4.10
N ALA A 280 -21.10 -13.16 3.78
CA ALA A 280 -21.54 -12.13 4.70
C ALA A 280 -22.27 -12.72 5.92
#